data_AF-A0A0C3AB53-F1
#
_entry.id   AF-A0A0C3AB53-F1
#
_cell.length_a   1.000
_cell.length_b   1.000
_cell.length_c   1.000
_cell.angle_alpha   90.00
_cell.angle_beta   90.00
_cell.angle_gamma   90.00
#
_symmetry.space_group_name_H-M   'P 1'
#
loop_
_entity.id
_entity.type
_entity.pdbx_description
1 polymer ?
#
loop_
_entity_poly.entity_id
_entity_poly.type
_entity_poly.pdbx_seq_one_letter_code
_entity_poly.pdbx_strand_id
1 'polypeptide(L)'
;MRQVLLELDTAGFLLEAITRQNFEDYLQAHICRPLNLKSTSFIPPPGLPDSIASRTVVGDSTSEWQKVDYPMSRNPEMHAGGSGLYSTAEEFSLILAEVLNDGGRLFEHAETAGLLFESQLTPAARRDL
;
A
#
# COMPACT_ATOMS: atom_id res chain seq x y z
N MET A 1 -24.43 6.19 3.43
CA MET A 1 -23.85 5.66 2.17
C MET A 1 -23.08 4.41 2.51
N ARG A 2 -23.34 3.29 1.83
CA ARG A 2 -22.57 2.05 2.01
C ARG A 2 -21.40 2.16 1.03
N GLN A 3 -20.21 2.53 1.51
CA GLN A 3 -19.00 2.48 0.68
C GLN A 3 -18.78 1.03 0.25
N VAL A 4 -18.60 0.81 -1.06
CA VAL A 4 -18.17 -0.49 -1.59
C VAL A 4 -16.68 -0.58 -1.29
N LEU A 5 -16.30 -1.41 -0.33
CA LEU A 5 -14.92 -1.64 0.05
C LEU A 5 -14.34 -2.75 -0.82
N LEU A 6 -13.19 -2.51 -1.45
CA LEU A 6 -12.47 -3.56 -2.16
C LEU A 6 -11.86 -4.54 -1.13
N GLU A 7 -11.38 -5.69 -1.61
CA GLU A 7 -10.92 -6.79 -0.74
C GLU A 7 -9.85 -6.33 0.27
N LEU A 8 -8.85 -5.58 -0.19
CA LEU A 8 -7.76 -5.07 0.67
C LEU A 8 -8.20 -3.94 1.60
N ASP A 9 -9.22 -3.16 1.25
CA ASP A 9 -9.79 -2.15 2.16
C ASP A 9 -10.46 -2.82 3.36
N THR A 10 -11.20 -3.91 3.09
CA THR A 10 -11.86 -4.70 4.14
C THR A 10 -10.83 -5.36 5.06
N ALA A 11 -9.72 -5.87 4.51
CA ALA A 11 -8.62 -6.41 5.31
C ALA A 11 -7.98 -5.35 6.22
N GLY A 12 -7.81 -4.12 5.73
CA GLY A 12 -7.35 -2.97 6.52
C GLY A 12 -8.26 -2.68 7.72
N PHE A 13 -9.57 -2.61 7.51
CA PHE A 13 -10.51 -2.41 8.63
C PHE A 13 -10.52 -3.56 9.65
N LEU A 14 -10.38 -4.80 9.19
CA LEU A 14 -10.28 -5.94 10.08
C LEU A 14 -9.04 -5.84 10.97
N LEU A 15 -7.91 -5.45 10.38
CA LEU A 15 -6.66 -5.19 11.11
C LEU A 15 -6.87 -4.10 12.18
N GLU A 16 -7.51 -2.98 11.83
CA GLU A 16 -7.80 -1.90 12.79
C GLU A 16 -8.68 -2.39 13.95
N ALA A 17 -9.72 -3.16 13.65
CA ALA A 17 -10.65 -3.68 14.65
C ALA A 17 -9.97 -4.67 15.63
N ILE A 18 -9.07 -5.52 15.13
CA ILE A 18 -8.33 -6.50 15.93
C ILE A 18 -7.26 -5.82 16.79
N THR A 19 -6.49 -4.92 16.19
CA THR A 19 -5.32 -4.29 16.83
C THR A 19 -5.69 -3.08 17.69
N ARG A 20 -6.88 -2.50 17.48
CA ARG A 20 -7.33 -1.23 18.05
C ARG A 20 -6.42 -0.05 17.71
N GLN A 21 -5.66 -0.16 16.63
CA GLN A 21 -4.84 0.89 16.04
C GLN A 21 -5.45 1.28 14.70
N ASN A 22 -5.35 2.55 14.31
CA ASN A 22 -5.67 2.89 12.92
C ASN A 22 -4.59 2.33 11.99
N PHE A 23 -4.91 2.18 10.71
CA PHE A 23 -4.05 1.47 9.78
C PHE A 23 -2.74 2.22 9.48
N GLU A 24 -2.76 3.56 9.48
CA GLU A 24 -1.55 4.38 9.35
C GLU A 24 -0.57 4.09 10.50
N ASP A 25 -1.02 4.14 11.75
CA ASP A 25 -0.17 3.89 12.91
C ASP A 25 0.40 2.47 12.90
N TYR A 26 -0.43 1.49 12.52
CA TYR A 26 0.03 0.11 12.37
C TYR A 26 1.08 -0.02 11.27
N LEU A 27 0.83 0.57 10.09
CA LEU A 27 1.79 0.58 8.98
C LEU A 27 3.12 1.21 9.39
N GLN A 28 3.07 2.37 10.04
CA GLN A 28 4.27 3.06 10.52
C GLN A 28 5.05 2.21 11.52
N ALA A 29 4.36 1.55 12.44
CA ALA A 29 4.99 0.76 13.50
C ALA A 29 5.56 -0.57 13.02
N HIS A 30 4.86 -1.26 12.11
CA HIS A 30 5.14 -2.66 11.78
C HIS A 30 5.79 -2.85 10.39
N ILE A 31 5.78 -1.83 9.53
CA ILE A 31 6.42 -1.90 8.20
C ILE A 31 7.43 -0.77 8.01
N CYS A 32 7.01 0.49 8.16
CA CYS A 32 7.88 1.62 7.85
C CYS A 32 9.06 1.72 8.81
N ARG A 33 8.83 1.68 10.13
CA ARG A 33 9.90 1.80 11.13
C ARG A 33 10.91 0.64 11.07
N PRO A 34 10.51 -0.65 10.96
CA PRO A 34 11.45 -1.77 10.80
C PRO A 34 12.32 -1.68 9.55
N LEU A 35 11.81 -1.07 8.47
CA LEU A 35 12.52 -0.90 7.20
C LEU A 35 13.13 0.49 7.01
N ASN A 36 13.00 1.38 8.00
CA ASN A 36 13.45 2.77 7.96
C ASN A 36 12.88 3.55 6.75
N LEU A 37 11.61 3.32 6.41
CA LEU A 37 10.88 4.09 5.40
C LEU A 37 10.38 5.39 6.01
N LYS A 38 10.59 6.52 5.33
CA LYS A 38 10.29 7.87 5.82
C LYS A 38 9.25 8.61 4.97
N SER A 39 9.05 8.15 3.74
CA SER A 39 8.21 8.79 2.73
C SER A 39 6.95 8.00 2.45
N THR A 40 6.81 6.82 3.05
CA THR A 40 5.69 5.90 2.89
C THR A 40 4.60 6.18 3.92
N SER A 41 3.44 6.66 3.50
CA SER A 41 2.33 6.99 4.40
C SER A 41 1.01 7.23 3.65
N PHE A 42 -0.12 7.07 4.35
CA PHE A 42 -1.45 7.50 3.91
C PHE A 42 -1.70 8.99 4.13
N ILE A 43 -0.88 9.64 4.96
CA ILE A 43 -0.97 11.06 5.30
C ILE A 43 0.38 11.76 5.03
N PRO A 44 0.39 13.00 4.54
CA PRO A 44 1.66 13.57 4.10
C PRO A 44 2.47 14.05 5.31
N PRO A 45 3.70 13.53 5.54
CA PRO A 45 4.58 14.09 6.54
C PRO A 45 5.04 15.50 6.14
N PRO A 46 5.52 16.32 7.09
CA PRO A 46 6.01 17.66 6.80
C PRO A 46 7.05 17.66 5.67
N GLY A 47 6.84 18.47 4.62
CA GLY A 47 7.75 18.60 3.47
C GLY A 47 7.53 17.61 2.32
N LEU A 48 6.79 16.51 2.53
CA LEU A 48 6.48 15.56 1.46
C LEU A 48 5.47 16.07 0.41
N PRO A 49 4.44 16.89 0.74
CA PRO A 49 3.46 17.37 -0.25
C PRO A 49 4.10 18.01 -1.49
N ASP A 50 5.20 18.75 -1.30
CA ASP A 50 5.88 19.47 -2.37
C ASP A 50 6.72 18.56 -3.29
N SER A 51 6.93 17.29 -2.88
CA SER A 51 7.66 16.26 -3.62
C SER A 51 6.75 15.24 -4.31
N ILE A 52 5.43 15.34 -4.16
CA ILE A 52 4.49 14.40 -4.77
C ILE A 52 4.53 14.56 -6.29
N ALA A 53 4.84 13.46 -6.99
CA ALA A 53 4.83 13.44 -8.43
C ALA A 53 3.41 13.56 -9.00
N SER A 54 3.26 14.37 -10.03
CA SER A 54 2.03 14.46 -10.81
C SER A 54 1.90 13.28 -11.77
N ARG A 55 0.68 12.93 -12.12
CA ARG A 55 0.38 11.94 -13.16
C ARG A 55 0.28 12.63 -14.52
N THR A 56 0.74 11.94 -15.55
CA THR A 56 0.47 12.31 -16.94
C THR A 56 -0.66 11.44 -17.46
N VAL A 57 -1.71 12.06 -17.99
CA VAL A 57 -2.86 11.37 -18.60
C VAL A 57 -2.99 11.76 -20.06
N VAL A 58 -3.62 10.89 -20.86
CA VAL A 58 -3.95 11.21 -22.26
C VAL A 58 -5.03 12.30 -22.25
N GLY A 59 -4.83 13.35 -23.05
CA GLY A 59 -5.81 14.41 -23.26
C GLY A 59 -6.94 14.00 -24.22
N ASP A 60 -7.62 14.99 -24.78
CA ASP A 60 -8.78 14.75 -25.67
C ASP A 60 -8.39 14.05 -26.98
N SER A 61 -7.09 14.06 -27.32
CA SER A 61 -6.52 13.28 -28.42
C SER A 61 -5.29 12.48 -27.97
N THR A 62 -4.97 11.41 -28.70
CA THR A 62 -3.83 10.50 -28.42
C THR A 62 -2.46 11.18 -28.51
N SER A 63 -2.40 12.40 -29.03
CA SER A 63 -1.17 13.19 -29.19
C SER A 63 -1.04 14.28 -28.12
N GLU A 64 -1.99 14.38 -27.21
CA GLU A 64 -2.01 15.36 -26.13
C GLU A 64 -1.82 14.68 -24.78
N TRP A 65 -0.99 15.28 -23.94
CA TRP A 65 -0.72 14.82 -22.59
C TRP A 65 -1.08 15.93 -21.61
N GLN A 66 -1.85 15.58 -20.59
CA GLN A 66 -2.26 16.51 -19.54
C GLN A 66 -1.62 16.10 -18.22
N LYS A 67 -1.17 17.10 -17.47
CA LYS A 67 -0.66 16.95 -16.10
C LYS A 67 -1.85 16.96 -15.14
N VAL A 68 -1.94 15.93 -14.30
CA VAL A 68 -2.94 15.82 -13.23
C VAL A 68 -2.21 15.70 -11.90
N ASP A 69 -2.43 16.67 -11.02
CA ASP A 69 -1.93 16.61 -9.66
C ASP A 69 -2.85 15.72 -8.81
N TYR A 70 -2.26 14.75 -8.11
CA TYR A 70 -2.95 13.89 -7.14
C TYR A 70 -2.47 14.27 -5.74
N PRO A 71 -3.06 15.30 -5.11
CA PRO A 71 -2.64 15.70 -3.79
C PRO A 71 -3.01 14.62 -2.77
N MET A 72 -2.09 14.30 -1.88
CA MET A 72 -2.39 13.46 -0.73
C MET A 72 -3.24 14.24 0.28
N SER A 73 -4.33 13.64 0.75
CA SER A 73 -5.16 14.26 1.78
C SER A 73 -4.44 14.30 3.13
N ARG A 74 -4.52 15.43 3.83
CA ARG A 74 -4.06 15.55 5.22
C ARG A 74 -5.02 14.90 6.23
N ASN A 75 -6.24 14.66 5.82
CA ASN A 75 -7.29 14.07 6.65
C ASN A 75 -8.15 13.13 5.78
N PRO A 76 -7.60 11.98 5.37
CA PRO A 76 -8.38 11.02 4.59
C PRO A 76 -9.54 10.48 5.44
N GLU A 77 -10.71 10.28 4.82
CA GLU A 77 -11.86 9.66 5.50
C GLU A 77 -11.59 8.19 5.88
N MET A 78 -10.64 7.55 5.18
CA MET A 78 -10.25 6.16 5.33
C MET A 78 -8.79 5.96 4.88
N HIS A 79 -8.05 5.12 5.59
CA HIS A 79 -6.78 4.55 5.13
C HIS A 79 -7.08 3.33 4.26
N ALA A 80 -7.29 3.55 2.96
CA ALA A 80 -7.72 2.51 2.04
C ALA A 80 -6.61 1.46 1.83
N GLY A 81 -6.83 0.19 2.19
CA GLY A 81 -5.80 -0.83 2.01
C GLY A 81 -5.51 -1.21 0.57
N GLY A 82 -6.47 -1.00 -0.34
CA GLY A 82 -6.28 -1.24 -1.76
C GLY A 82 -5.66 -0.07 -2.53
N SER A 83 -5.61 1.15 -1.97
CA SER A 83 -5.16 2.35 -2.68
C SER A 83 -4.81 3.51 -1.74
N GLY A 84 -4.17 4.57 -2.23
CA GLY A 84 -4.01 5.80 -1.42
C GLY A 84 -2.78 5.84 -0.51
N LEU A 85 -1.99 4.77 -0.45
CA LEU A 85 -0.63 4.84 0.06
C LEU A 85 0.26 5.54 -0.98
N TYR A 86 1.08 6.50 -0.53
CA TYR A 86 2.16 7.03 -1.34
C TYR A 86 3.49 6.55 -0.77
N SER A 87 4.48 6.47 -1.64
CA SER A 87 5.84 6.08 -1.33
C SER A 87 6.78 6.61 -2.43
N THR A 88 8.08 6.42 -2.26
CA THR A 88 9.06 6.56 -3.35
C THR A 88 9.33 5.20 -3.98
N ALA A 89 9.83 5.19 -5.23
CA ALA A 89 10.24 3.95 -5.88
C ALA A 89 11.36 3.22 -5.08
N GLU A 90 12.23 3.99 -4.44
CA GLU A 90 13.31 3.48 -3.59
C GLU A 90 12.75 2.75 -2.37
N GLU A 91 11.86 3.40 -1.60
CA GLU A 91 11.27 2.80 -0.39
C GLU A 91 10.41 1.58 -0.72
N PHE A 92 9.64 1.62 -1.81
CA PHE A 92 8.89 0.45 -2.27
C PHE A 92 9.81 -0.72 -2.64
N SER A 93 10.97 -0.43 -3.25
CA SER A 93 11.97 -1.47 -3.56
C SER A 93 12.55 -2.12 -2.30
N LEU A 94 12.67 -1.38 -1.19
CA LEU A 94 13.11 -1.94 0.09
C LEU A 94 12.08 -2.93 0.68
N ILE A 95 10.79 -2.66 0.52
CA ILE A 95 9.73 -3.61 0.93
C ILE A 95 9.84 -4.90 0.10
N LEU A 96 9.98 -4.77 -1.22
CA LEU A 96 10.14 -5.94 -2.11
C LEU A 96 11.41 -6.74 -1.77
N ALA A 97 12.53 -6.04 -1.62
CA ALA A 97 13.80 -6.67 -1.25
C ALA A 97 13.70 -7.39 0.09
N GLU A 98 12.94 -6.85 1.05
CA GLU A 98 12.74 -7.53 2.32
C GLU A 98 11.94 -8.82 2.18
N VAL A 99 10.83 -8.80 1.44
CA VAL A 99 10.03 -10.01 1.18
C VAL A 99 10.85 -11.07 0.44
N LEU A 100 11.72 -10.65 -0.48
CA LEU A 100 12.64 -11.56 -1.20
C LEU A 100 13.75 -12.13 -0.31
N ASN A 101 14.09 -11.47 0.81
CA ASN A 101 15.08 -11.92 1.79
C ASN A 101 14.37 -12.54 3.02
N ASP A 102 13.41 -13.43 2.78
CA ASP A 102 12.62 -14.18 3.78
C ASP A 102 11.78 -13.32 4.75
N GLY A 103 11.75 -11.99 4.58
CA GLY A 103 10.87 -11.09 5.29
C GLY A 103 11.08 -10.99 6.81
N GLY A 104 12.26 -11.35 7.33
CA GLY A 104 12.51 -11.47 8.78
C GLY A 104 12.36 -10.17 9.60
N ARG A 105 12.32 -9.00 8.96
CA ARG A 105 11.97 -7.72 9.64
C ARG A 105 10.47 -7.42 9.62
N LEU A 106 9.69 -8.11 8.79
CA LEU A 106 8.25 -7.91 8.64
C LEU A 106 7.40 -9.04 9.24
N PHE A 107 7.94 -10.26 9.25
CA PHE A 107 7.25 -11.43 9.76
C PHE A 107 8.02 -12.04 10.93
N GLU A 108 7.28 -12.51 11.94
CA GLU A 108 7.86 -13.18 13.11
C GLU A 108 8.45 -14.55 12.74
N HIS A 109 7.81 -15.26 11.81
CA HIS A 109 8.21 -16.58 11.35
C HIS A 109 8.61 -16.51 9.87
N ALA A 110 9.82 -16.94 9.53
CA ALA A 110 10.38 -16.85 8.18
C ALA A 110 9.52 -17.57 7.13
N GLU A 111 8.83 -18.65 7.53
CA GLU A 111 7.92 -19.41 6.68
C GLU A 111 6.73 -18.58 6.18
N THR A 112 6.36 -17.51 6.91
CA THR A 112 5.23 -16.64 6.56
C THR A 112 5.45 -15.93 5.24
N ALA A 113 6.68 -15.48 4.95
CA ALA A 113 7.01 -14.85 3.68
C ALA A 113 6.86 -15.83 2.51
N GLY A 114 7.20 -17.11 2.73
CA GLY A 114 7.06 -18.18 1.74
C GLY A 114 5.63 -18.39 1.25
N LEU A 115 4.64 -18.21 2.13
CA LEU A 115 3.22 -18.36 1.79
C LEU A 115 2.74 -17.39 0.70
N LEU A 116 3.40 -16.22 0.58
CA LEU A 116 3.10 -15.23 -0.48
C LEU A 116 3.39 -15.77 -1.89
N PHE A 117 4.25 -16.79 -2.01
CA PHE A 117 4.67 -17.39 -3.27
C PHE A 117 3.98 -18.73 -3.55
N GLU A 118 3.08 -19.17 -2.65
CA GLU A 118 2.30 -20.39 -2.83
C GLU A 118 0.98 -20.12 -3.56
N SER A 119 0.48 -21.14 -4.26
CA SER A 119 -0.83 -21.02 -4.91
C SER A 119 -1.95 -21.11 -3.89
N GLN A 120 -2.64 -19.98 -3.68
CA GLN A 120 -3.80 -19.87 -2.78
C GLN A 120 -5.13 -20.25 -3.46
N LEU A 121 -5.09 -20.73 -4.71
CA LEU A 121 -6.27 -21.11 -5.48
C LEU A 121 -6.55 -22.60 -5.34
N THR A 122 -7.82 -22.95 -5.15
CA THR A 122 -8.26 -24.34 -5.21
C THR A 122 -8.04 -24.93 -6.61
N PRO A 123 -7.91 -26.27 -6.74
CA PRO A 123 -7.81 -26.91 -8.05
C PRO A 123 -8.98 -26.59 -8.98
N ALA A 124 -10.16 -26.28 -8.43
CA ALA A 124 -11.31 -25.84 -9.22
C ALA A 124 -11.10 -24.44 -9.81
N ALA A 125 -10.71 -23.47 -8.98
CA ALA A 125 -10.47 -22.10 -9.43
C ALA A 125 -9.32 -21.98 -10.45
N ARG A 126 -8.31 -22.86 -10.36
CA ARG A 126 -7.19 -22.86 -11.31
C ARG A 126 -7.58 -23.30 -12.74
N ARG A 127 -8.66 -24.07 -12.90
CA ARG A 127 -9.08 -24.55 -14.23
C ARG A 127 -9.72 -23.46 -15.09
N ASP A 128 -10.17 -22.38 -14.46
CA ASP A 128 -10.94 -21.30 -15.10
C ASP A 128 -10.09 -20.04 -15.39
N LEU A 129 -8.76 -20.12 -15.18
CA LEU A 129 -7.76 -19.09 -15.53
C LEU A 129 -7.09 -19.41 -16.88
#